data_AF-A0A383RA77-F1
#
_entry.id   AF-A0A383RA77-F1
#
_cell.length_a   1.000
_cell.length_b   1.000
_cell.length_c   1.000
_cell.angle_alpha   90.00
_cell.angle_beta   90.00
_cell.angle_gamma   90.00
#
_symmetry.space_group_name_H-M   'P 1'
#
loop_
_entity.id
_entity.type
_entity.pdbx_description
1 polymer ?
#
loop_
_entity_poly.entity_id
_entity_poly.type
_entity_poly.pdbx_seq_one_letter_code
_entity_poly.pdbx_strand_id
1 'polypeptide(L)'
;MDENGKKHKNKKGIVGAHNSDEFFKNDVLIRSENKVYDINGNEVKGVRQIEYSMPEIDGKTEKPTGNYNQSTNTKTIYDPNIISDREYVDRGIEAVNNALEKEPSGVLPHTWTGVDSKGVTWLGYYKNGKVTSFFPTSP
;
A
#
# COMPACT_ATOMS: atom_id res chain seq x y z
N MET A 1 -1.74 5.93 18.61
CA MET A 1 -2.56 6.25 19.80
C MET A 1 -3.65 7.21 19.35
N ASP A 2 -4.81 7.24 20.02
CA ASP A 2 -5.78 8.32 19.83
C ASP A 2 -5.34 9.58 20.59
N GLU A 3 -6.11 10.66 20.45
CA GLU A 3 -5.94 11.95 21.15
C GLU A 3 -5.96 11.83 22.69
N ASN A 4 -6.37 10.68 23.22
CA ASN A 4 -6.40 10.36 24.65
C ASN A 4 -5.28 9.38 25.06
N GLY A 5 -4.27 9.16 24.19
CA GLY A 5 -3.11 8.31 24.49
C GLY A 5 -3.41 6.80 24.44
N LYS A 6 -4.60 6.37 23.99
CA LYS A 6 -4.94 4.95 23.92
C LYS A 6 -4.28 4.31 22.70
N LYS A 7 -3.40 3.32 22.93
CA LYS A 7 -2.88 2.46 21.85
C LYS A 7 -4.04 1.63 21.30
N HIS A 8 -4.41 1.85 20.04
CA HIS A 8 -5.25 0.89 19.35
C HIS A 8 -4.43 -0.40 19.15
N LYS A 9 -5.02 -1.58 19.43
CA LYS A 9 -4.57 -2.81 18.77
C LYS A 9 -4.44 -2.48 17.29
N ASN A 10 -3.28 -2.77 16.69
CA ASN A 10 -2.97 -2.29 15.35
C ASN A 10 -3.83 -3.03 14.31
N LYS A 11 -5.11 -2.61 14.19
CA LYS A 11 -6.10 -3.19 13.27
C LYS A 11 -5.79 -2.87 11.81
N LYS A 12 -4.91 -1.92 11.54
CA LYS A 12 -4.61 -1.39 10.21
C LYS A 12 -3.42 -2.08 9.53
N GLY A 13 -2.81 -3.08 10.18
CA GLY A 13 -1.58 -3.70 9.69
C GLY A 13 -0.42 -2.69 9.62
N ILE A 14 0.43 -2.85 8.61
CA ILE A 14 1.53 -1.93 8.30
C ILE A 14 0.97 -0.78 7.45
N VAL A 15 1.08 0.46 7.93
CA VAL A 15 0.70 1.68 7.19
C VAL A 15 1.92 2.22 6.45
N GLY A 16 1.78 2.58 5.17
CA GLY A 16 2.92 2.95 4.32
C GLY A 16 3.80 1.75 3.99
N ALA A 17 5.13 1.94 3.99
CA ALA A 17 6.15 0.91 3.73
C ALA A 17 5.88 0.10 2.44
N HIS A 18 5.69 0.81 1.33
CA HIS A 18 5.55 0.19 0.00
C HIS A 18 6.90 -0.26 -0.58
N ASN A 19 8.01 0.32 -0.12
CA ASN A 19 9.35 -0.21 -0.41
C ASN A 19 9.51 -1.57 0.30
N SER A 20 9.91 -2.62 -0.43
CA SER A 20 10.02 -3.98 0.10
C SER A 20 11.01 -4.09 1.26
N ASP A 21 12.12 -3.35 1.20
CA ASP A 21 13.14 -3.39 2.26
C ASP A 21 12.58 -2.81 3.56
N GLU A 22 11.80 -1.73 3.48
CA GLU A 22 11.09 -1.17 4.63
C GLU A 22 9.96 -2.07 5.12
N PHE A 23 9.28 -2.75 4.21
CA PHE A 23 8.23 -3.70 4.56
C PHE A 23 8.80 -4.87 5.38
N PHE A 24 9.88 -5.51 4.91
CA PHE A 24 10.47 -6.68 5.55
C PHE A 24 11.29 -6.39 6.81
N LYS A 25 11.48 -5.12 7.20
CA LYS A 25 11.93 -4.76 8.56
C LYS A 25 10.88 -5.08 9.64
N ASN A 26 9.63 -5.31 9.24
CA ASN A 26 8.56 -5.69 10.16
C ASN A 26 8.50 -7.22 10.29
N ASP A 27 8.20 -7.70 11.49
CA ASP A 27 7.87 -9.11 11.71
C ASP A 27 6.49 -9.40 11.13
N VAL A 28 6.44 -10.20 10.07
CA VAL A 28 5.22 -10.57 9.34
C VAL A 28 5.31 -12.01 8.85
N LEU A 29 4.16 -12.67 8.79
CA LEU A 29 4.03 -13.96 8.12
C LEU A 29 3.36 -13.74 6.75
N ILE A 30 4.10 -13.98 5.67
CA ILE A 30 3.56 -13.95 4.31
C ILE A 30 2.63 -15.15 4.13
N ARG A 31 1.40 -14.88 3.70
CA ARG A 31 0.36 -15.89 3.41
C ARG A 31 0.29 -16.19 1.92
N SER A 32 0.38 -15.16 1.09
CA SER A 32 0.39 -15.29 -0.37
C SER A 32 1.09 -14.10 -1.03
N GLU A 33 1.59 -14.31 -2.25
CA GLU A 33 2.12 -13.25 -3.11
C GLU A 33 1.47 -13.35 -4.49
N ASN A 34 1.00 -12.22 -5.00
CA ASN A 34 0.38 -12.09 -6.32
C ASN A 34 1.14 -11.06 -7.16
N LYS A 35 1.23 -11.33 -8.46
CA LYS A 35 1.78 -10.38 -9.44
C LYS A 35 0.78 -9.25 -9.69
N VAL A 36 1.31 -8.06 -10.00
CA VAL A 36 0.53 -6.92 -10.47
C VAL A 36 0.69 -6.80 -11.99
N TYR A 37 -0.39 -6.48 -12.69
CA TYR A 37 -0.40 -6.37 -14.15
C TYR A 37 -0.79 -4.95 -14.60
N ASP A 38 -0.23 -4.51 -15.73
CA ASP A 38 -0.62 -3.28 -16.40
C ASP A 38 -1.96 -3.45 -17.16
N ILE A 39 -2.47 -2.37 -17.74
CA ILE A 39 -3.72 -2.38 -18.53
C ILE A 39 -3.67 -3.28 -19.78
N ASN A 40 -2.49 -3.69 -20.22
CA ASN A 40 -2.29 -4.58 -21.37
C ASN A 40 -2.09 -6.04 -20.94
N GLY A 41 -2.14 -6.33 -19.64
CA GLY A 41 -1.93 -7.67 -19.08
C GLY A 41 -0.46 -8.07 -18.93
N ASN A 42 0.50 -7.12 -19.05
CA ASN A 42 1.90 -7.41 -18.79
C ASN A 42 2.19 -7.31 -17.29
N GLU A 43 3.05 -8.21 -16.79
CA GLU A 43 3.51 -8.14 -15.40
C GLU A 43 4.32 -6.86 -15.15
N VAL A 44 3.95 -6.12 -14.11
CA VAL A 44 4.70 -4.97 -13.62
C VAL A 44 5.88 -5.48 -12.81
N LYS A 45 7.02 -5.66 -13.48
CA LYS A 45 8.25 -6.16 -12.85
C LYS A 45 8.61 -5.35 -11.61
N GLY A 46 8.98 -6.07 -10.54
CA GLY A 46 9.36 -5.47 -9.27
C GLY A 46 8.19 -5.01 -8.41
N VAL A 47 6.93 -5.24 -8.80
CA VAL A 47 5.76 -4.93 -7.97
C VAL A 47 4.99 -6.22 -7.65
N ARG A 48 4.64 -6.40 -6.37
CA ARG A 48 3.84 -7.55 -5.91
C ARG A 48 2.79 -7.11 -4.92
N GLN A 49 1.64 -7.78 -4.95
CA GLN A 49 0.64 -7.69 -3.90
C GLN A 49 0.83 -8.85 -2.93
N ILE A 50 1.10 -8.53 -1.67
CA ILE A 50 1.33 -9.49 -0.62
C ILE A 50 0.15 -9.53 0.35
N GLU A 51 -0.24 -10.75 0.72
CA GLU A 51 -1.13 -11.00 1.84
C GLU A 51 -0.30 -11.46 3.03
N TYR A 52 -0.48 -10.82 4.18
CA TYR A 52 0.35 -11.08 5.36
C TYR A 52 -0.43 -11.01 6.67
N SER A 53 0.06 -11.73 7.67
CA SER A 53 -0.43 -11.68 9.05
C SER A 53 0.60 -11.00 9.95
N MET A 54 0.12 -10.20 10.90
CA MET A 54 0.95 -9.61 11.97
C MET A 54 1.10 -10.60 13.13
N PRO A 55 2.18 -10.51 13.94
CA PRO A 55 2.30 -11.24 15.19
C PRO A 55 1.08 -11.03 16.08
N GLU A 56 0.64 -12.11 16.71
CA GLU A 56 -0.39 -12.03 17.73
C GLU A 56 0.24 -11.45 19.01
N ILE A 57 -0.44 -10.46 19.59
CA ILE A 57 -0.02 -9.81 20.82
C ILE A 57 -0.98 -10.24 21.94
N ASP A 58 -0.40 -10.78 23.01
CA ASP A 58 -1.14 -11.14 24.21
C ASP A 58 -1.78 -9.88 24.83
N GLY A 59 -3.09 -9.94 25.07
CA GLY A 59 -3.86 -8.78 25.49
C GLY A 59 -3.60 -8.31 26.92
N LYS A 60 -2.92 -9.10 27.76
CA LYS A 60 -2.61 -8.76 29.15
C LYS A 60 -1.18 -8.26 29.30
N THR A 61 -0.25 -8.92 28.61
CA THR A 61 1.19 -8.66 28.73
C THR A 61 1.72 -7.73 27.65
N GLU A 62 0.94 -7.48 26.59
CA GLU A 62 1.35 -6.73 25.39
C GLU A 62 2.60 -7.29 24.69
N LYS A 63 2.91 -8.57 24.90
CA LYS A 63 4.05 -9.27 24.30
C LYS A 63 3.59 -10.19 23.16
N PRO A 64 4.46 -10.48 22.17
CA PRO A 64 4.19 -11.50 21.17
C PRO A 64 3.89 -12.86 21.81
N THR A 65 2.86 -13.56 21.33
CA THR A 65 2.51 -14.91 21.78
C THR A 65 3.41 -15.99 21.16
N GLY A 66 4.17 -15.64 20.13
CA GLY A 66 4.89 -16.58 19.27
C GLY A 66 4.07 -17.08 18.08
N ASN A 67 2.78 -16.72 18.00
CA ASN A 67 1.91 -17.01 16.86
C ASN A 67 1.65 -15.76 16.00
N TYR A 68 1.04 -15.97 14.83
CA TYR A 68 0.54 -14.89 13.97
C TYR A 68 -0.99 -14.87 13.97
N ASN A 69 -1.56 -13.69 13.76
CA ASN A 69 -3.00 -13.52 13.66
C ASN A 69 -3.57 -14.37 12.50
N GLN A 70 -4.80 -14.88 12.68
CA GLN A 70 -5.54 -15.55 11.59
C GLN A 70 -6.02 -14.56 10.53
N SER A 71 -6.32 -13.31 10.93
CA SER A 71 -6.63 -12.26 9.97
C SER A 71 -5.40 -11.87 9.16
N THR A 72 -5.66 -11.53 7.91
CA THR A 72 -4.65 -11.10 6.96
C THR A 72 -4.85 -9.64 6.59
N ASN A 73 -3.79 -9.02 6.10
CA ASN A 73 -3.78 -7.69 5.52
C ASN A 73 -3.16 -7.78 4.13
N THR A 74 -3.57 -6.89 3.24
CA THR A 74 -3.03 -6.82 1.88
C THR A 74 -2.20 -5.56 1.71
N LYS A 75 -1.07 -5.67 1.01
CA LYS A 75 -0.24 -4.52 0.62
C LYS A 75 0.38 -4.75 -0.74
N THR A 76 0.43 -3.72 -1.58
CA THR A 76 1.32 -3.73 -2.75
C THR A 76 2.68 -3.18 -2.35
N ILE A 77 3.75 -3.92 -2.63
CA ILE A 77 5.14 -3.50 -2.40
C ILE A 77 5.91 -3.45 -3.73
N TYR A 78 6.98 -2.65 -3.77
CA TYR A 78 7.95 -2.61 -4.86
C TYR A 78 9.36 -2.96 -4.39
N ASP A 79 10.14 -3.59 -5.28
CA ASP A 79 11.56 -3.87 -5.08
C ASP A 79 12.39 -2.64 -5.44
N PRO A 80 13.10 -2.01 -4.48
CA PRO A 80 13.89 -0.80 -4.72
C PRO A 80 15.08 -1.00 -5.66
N ASN A 81 15.51 -2.24 -5.90
CA ASN A 81 16.56 -2.54 -6.88
C ASN A 81 16.04 -2.53 -8.33
N ILE A 82 14.71 -2.59 -8.52
CA ILE A 82 14.06 -2.56 -9.83
C ILE A 82 13.37 -1.22 -10.07
N ILE A 83 12.67 -0.68 -9.06
CA ILE A 83 11.98 0.60 -9.10
C ILE A 83 12.50 1.43 -7.94
N SER A 84 13.26 2.49 -8.21
CA SER A 84 13.73 3.39 -7.15
C SER A 84 12.57 4.10 -6.44
N ASP A 85 12.76 4.53 -5.19
CA ASP A 85 11.76 5.31 -4.44
C ASP A 85 11.28 6.54 -5.22
N ARG A 86 12.21 7.22 -5.91
CA ARG A 86 11.90 8.38 -6.74
C ARG A 86 11.01 7.99 -7.92
N GLU A 87 11.35 6.92 -8.64
CA GLU A 87 10.53 6.44 -9.75
C GLU A 87 9.12 6.02 -9.28
N TYR A 88 9.02 5.34 -8.13
CA TYR A 88 7.73 4.96 -7.57
C TYR A 88 6.86 6.18 -7.27
N VAL A 89 7.44 7.23 -6.66
CA VAL A 89 6.74 8.48 -6.36
C VAL A 89 6.36 9.22 -7.64
N ASP A 90 7.28 9.36 -8.59
CA ASP A 90 7.05 10.06 -9.86
C ASP A 90 5.88 9.41 -10.64
N ARG A 91 5.86 8.08 -10.72
CA ARG A 91 4.75 7.33 -11.35
C ARG A 91 3.43 7.47 -10.59
N GLY A 92 3.46 7.48 -9.26
CA GLY A 92 2.29 7.78 -8.45
C GLY A 92 1.72 9.17 -8.73
N ILE A 93 2.57 10.18 -8.91
CA ILE A 93 2.17 11.55 -9.28
C ILE A 93 1.56 11.59 -10.68
N GLU A 94 2.13 10.86 -11.65
CA GLU A 94 1.52 10.71 -12.98
C GLU A 94 0.09 10.17 -12.88
N ALA A 95 -0.12 9.12 -12.08
CA ALA A 95 -1.44 8.54 -11.86
C ALA A 95 -2.40 9.49 -11.12
N VAL A 96 -1.91 10.26 -10.13
CA VAL A 96 -2.68 11.32 -9.46
C VAL A 96 -3.18 12.35 -10.48
N ASN A 97 -2.31 12.82 -11.37
CA ASN A 97 -2.65 13.80 -12.40
C ASN A 97 -3.66 13.21 -13.39
N ASN A 98 -3.46 11.97 -13.83
CA ASN A 98 -4.40 11.25 -14.69
C ASN A 98 -5.79 11.10 -14.05
N ALA A 99 -5.85 10.83 -12.74
CA ALA A 99 -7.12 10.78 -12.01
C ALA A 99 -7.75 12.17 -11.92
N LEU A 100 -6.97 13.21 -11.61
CA LEU A 100 -7.44 14.58 -11.46
C LEU A 100 -8.01 15.17 -12.76
N GLU A 101 -7.40 14.87 -13.91
CA GLU A 101 -7.90 15.27 -15.23
C GLU A 101 -9.29 14.71 -15.55
N LYS A 102 -9.67 13.61 -14.92
CA LYS A 102 -11.00 12.98 -15.09
C LYS A 102 -12.06 13.56 -14.16
N GLU A 103 -11.68 14.39 -13.19
CA GLU A 103 -12.58 14.96 -12.19
C GLU A 103 -13.10 16.34 -12.63
N PRO A 104 -14.41 16.49 -12.94
CA PRO A 104 -14.96 17.78 -13.39
C PRO A 104 -14.84 18.89 -12.34
N SER A 105 -14.75 18.53 -11.06
CA SER A 105 -14.61 19.46 -9.94
C SER A 105 -13.18 20.02 -9.80
N GLY A 106 -12.19 19.44 -10.50
CA GLY A 106 -10.78 19.71 -10.26
C GLY A 106 -10.30 19.26 -8.88
N VAL A 107 -11.02 18.35 -8.22
CA VAL A 107 -10.69 17.81 -6.89
C VAL A 107 -10.88 16.30 -6.88
N LEU A 108 -9.87 15.57 -6.41
CA LEU A 108 -9.95 14.12 -6.29
C LEU A 108 -11.02 13.68 -5.26
N PRO A 109 -11.77 12.60 -5.54
CA PRO A 109 -12.60 11.93 -4.54
C PRO A 109 -11.74 11.29 -3.44
N HIS A 110 -12.38 10.89 -2.33
CA HIS A 110 -11.66 10.28 -1.20
C HIS A 110 -10.79 9.08 -1.60
N THR A 111 -11.30 8.27 -2.52
CA THR A 111 -10.57 7.18 -3.16
C THR A 111 -10.57 7.45 -4.65
N TRP A 112 -9.40 7.40 -5.28
CA TRP A 112 -9.24 7.67 -6.71
C TRP A 112 -8.43 6.56 -7.38
N THR A 113 -8.64 6.41 -8.68
CA THR A 113 -7.88 5.49 -9.53
C THR A 113 -7.32 6.25 -10.72
N GLY A 114 -6.03 6.09 -10.96
CA GLY A 114 -5.31 6.70 -12.09
C GLY A 114 -4.40 5.71 -12.77
N VAL A 115 -3.90 6.07 -13.94
CA VAL A 115 -2.95 5.26 -14.71
C VAL A 115 -1.68 6.07 -14.95
N ASP A 116 -0.52 5.49 -14.68
CA ASP A 116 0.77 6.12 -14.96
C ASP A 116 1.17 6.01 -16.44
N SER A 117 2.26 6.68 -16.84
CA SER A 117 2.74 6.66 -18.24
C SER A 117 3.16 5.27 -18.74
N LYS A 118 3.35 4.30 -17.84
CA LYS A 118 3.68 2.90 -18.15
C LYS A 118 2.44 1.99 -18.23
N GLY A 119 1.24 2.55 -18.11
CA GLY A 119 -0.01 1.78 -18.18
C GLY A 119 -0.35 1.03 -16.90
N VAL A 120 0.29 1.35 -15.76
CA VAL A 120 -0.02 0.71 -14.49
C VAL A 120 -1.13 1.46 -13.78
N THR A 121 -2.13 0.74 -13.30
CA THR A 121 -3.23 1.29 -12.50
C THR A 121 -2.75 1.54 -11.07
N TRP A 122 -3.10 2.71 -10.51
CA TRP A 122 -2.82 3.08 -9.13
C TRP A 122 -4.12 3.40 -8.42
N LEU A 123 -4.27 2.88 -7.20
CA LEU A 123 -5.29 3.30 -6.25
C LEU A 123 -4.65 4.28 -5.27
N GLY A 124 -5.35 5.33 -4.90
CA GLY A 124 -4.91 6.20 -3.83
C GLY A 124 -6.04 6.83 -3.04
N TYR A 125 -5.63 7.51 -1.97
CA TYR A 125 -6.53 8.18 -1.05
C TYR A 125 -6.25 9.68 -1.01
N TYR A 126 -7.32 10.46 -0.94
CA TYR A 126 -7.27 11.92 -0.86
C TYR A 126 -8.11 12.39 0.33
N LYS A 127 -7.56 13.29 1.13
CA LYS A 127 -8.23 13.87 2.29
C LYS A 127 -7.69 15.26 2.59
N ASN A 128 -8.58 16.21 2.88
CA ASN A 128 -8.22 17.57 3.31
C ASN A 128 -7.24 18.28 2.36
N GLY A 129 -7.46 18.21 1.04
CA GLY A 129 -6.61 18.89 0.08
C GLY A 129 -5.33 18.15 -0.31
N LYS A 130 -5.10 16.93 0.21
CA LYS A 130 -3.84 16.21 0.04
C LYS A 130 -4.06 14.73 -0.28
N VAL A 131 -3.23 14.22 -1.19
CA VAL A 131 -3.06 12.77 -1.37
C VAL A 131 -2.35 12.21 -0.15
N THR A 132 -2.90 11.19 0.48
CA THR A 132 -2.40 10.61 1.74
C THR A 132 -1.68 9.28 1.55
N SER A 133 -1.98 8.56 0.47
CA SER A 133 -1.29 7.32 0.06
C SER A 133 -1.69 6.96 -1.37
N PHE A 134 -0.83 6.22 -2.06
CA PHE A 134 -1.10 5.64 -3.36
C PHE A 134 -0.24 4.38 -3.57
N PHE A 135 -0.75 3.42 -4.34
CA PHE A 135 -0.03 2.20 -4.66
C PHE A 135 -0.54 1.55 -5.95
N PRO A 136 0.32 0.79 -6.66
CA PRO A 136 -0.08 0.07 -7.86
C PRO A 136 -1.09 -1.03 -7.53
N THR A 137 -1.98 -1.31 -8.47
CA THR A 137 -2.92 -2.43 -8.45
C THR A 137 -3.10 -2.95 -9.87
N SER A 138 -3.49 -4.22 -9.99
CA SER A 138 -3.99 -4.71 -11.27
C SER A 138 -5.30 -3.96 -11.61
N PRO A 139 -5.58 -3.72 -12.90
CA PRO A 139 -6.80 -3.07 -13.38
C PRO A 139 -8.08 -3.83 -13.02
#